data_AF-A0A956S367-F1
#
_entry.id   AF-A0A956S367-F1
#
_cell.length_a   1.000
_cell.length_b   1.000
_cell.length_c   1.000
_cell.angle_alpha   90.00
_cell.angle_beta   90.00
_cell.angle_gamma   90.00
#
_symmetry.space_group_name_H-M   'P 1'
#
loop_
_entity.id
_entity.type
_entity.pdbx_description
1 polymer ?
#
loop_
_entity_poly.entity_id
_entity_poly.type
_entity_poly.pdbx_seq_one_letter_code
_entity_poly.pdbx_strand_id
1 'polypeptide(L)'
;MTCVAPLLEFVFAPALGQAQAWSPLGDGTYGVVTAIAIDGNNVYVGGKLTYAGKVCANYVAKWDNTIKSWSSLGSGSGVNNLVLALEIDSDESLYVGGAFKTSGAISEHNVAKWKNNN
;
A
#
# COMPACT_ATOMS: atom_id res chain seq x y z
N MET A 1 -4.63 -26.29 -25.54
CA MET A 1 -5.18 -27.21 -24.54
C MET A 1 -6.29 -26.46 -23.82
N THR A 2 -7.47 -26.46 -24.43
CA THR A 2 -8.61 -25.64 -23.99
C THR A 2 -9.35 -26.39 -22.90
N CYS A 3 -9.36 -25.84 -21.69
CA CYS A 3 -10.14 -26.38 -20.59
C CYS A 3 -11.61 -26.06 -20.86
N VAL A 4 -12.39 -27.07 -21.24
CA VAL A 4 -13.86 -26.98 -21.37
C VAL A 4 -14.44 -27.73 -20.17
N ALA A 5 -15.03 -27.01 -19.23
CA ALA A 5 -15.83 -27.59 -18.15
C ALA A 5 -17.29 -27.76 -18.63
N PRO A 6 -17.94 -28.91 -18.36
CA PRO A 6 -19.29 -29.16 -18.83
C PRO A 6 -20.34 -28.44 -17.97
N LEU A 7 -21.43 -28.05 -18.65
CA LEU A 7 -22.60 -27.33 -18.15
C LEU A 7 -23.34 -28.08 -17.02
N LEU A 8 -23.63 -27.35 -15.94
CA LEU A 8 -24.89 -27.49 -15.21
C LEU A 8 -25.37 -26.09 -14.83
N GLU A 9 -26.49 -25.67 -15.41
CA GLU A 9 -27.06 -24.34 -15.27
C GLU A 9 -27.65 -24.14 -13.86
N PHE A 10 -27.03 -23.28 -13.06
CA PHE A 10 -27.74 -22.57 -12.00
C PHE A 10 -28.03 -21.16 -12.51
N VAL A 11 -29.31 -20.90 -12.76
CA VAL A 11 -29.83 -19.60 -13.16
C VAL A 11 -29.69 -18.63 -11.98
N PHE A 12 -28.60 -17.87 -11.96
CA PHE A 12 -28.58 -16.51 -11.44
C PHE A 12 -28.14 -15.63 -12.60
N ALA A 13 -29.05 -14.82 -13.12
CA ALA A 13 -28.72 -13.83 -14.14
C ALA A 13 -27.54 -12.97 -13.63
N PRO A 14 -26.38 -12.96 -14.30
CA PRO A 14 -25.35 -11.99 -13.97
C PRO A 14 -25.94 -10.63 -14.36
N ALA A 15 -25.98 -9.70 -13.42
CA ALA A 15 -26.26 -8.31 -13.74
C ALA A 15 -25.34 -7.91 -14.91
N LEU A 16 -25.96 -7.49 -16.02
CA LEU A 16 -25.28 -7.12 -17.25
C LEU A 16 -24.19 -6.08 -16.95
N GLY A 17 -22.94 -6.45 -17.20
CA GLY A 17 -21.85 -5.50 -17.44
C GLY A 17 -21.25 -4.81 -16.22
N GLN A 18 -20.54 -5.55 -15.37
CA GLN A 18 -19.35 -4.96 -14.76
C GLN A 18 -18.14 -5.70 -15.32
N ALA A 19 -17.54 -5.13 -16.37
CA ALA A 19 -16.19 -5.53 -16.75
C ALA A 19 -15.31 -5.33 -15.51
N GLN A 20 -14.70 -6.40 -15.01
CA GLN A 20 -13.65 -6.29 -14.00
C GLN A 20 -12.54 -5.45 -14.61
N ALA A 21 -12.49 -4.19 -14.17
CA ALA A 21 -11.56 -3.20 -14.68
C ALA A 21 -10.61 -2.82 -13.54
N TRP A 22 -9.32 -2.78 -13.89
CA TRP A 22 -8.33 -2.15 -13.03
C TRP A 22 -8.67 -0.66 -12.90
N SER A 23 -8.70 -0.17 -11.67
CA SER A 23 -8.89 1.25 -11.37
C SER A 23 -7.65 1.81 -10.68
N PRO A 24 -7.21 3.03 -11.02
CA PRO A 24 -6.07 3.66 -10.36
C PRO A 24 -6.44 4.11 -8.94
N LEU A 25 -5.47 4.07 -8.04
CA LEU A 25 -5.57 4.69 -6.72
C LEU A 25 -5.20 6.18 -6.82
N GLY A 26 -6.21 7.02 -7.10
CA GLY A 26 -6.03 8.46 -7.31
C GLY A 26 -5.03 8.74 -8.44
N ASP A 27 -4.12 9.68 -8.20
CA ASP A 27 -3.03 10.03 -9.13
C ASP A 27 -1.87 9.00 -9.12
N GLY A 28 -2.01 7.89 -8.37
CA GLY A 28 -1.00 6.86 -8.23
C GLY A 28 0.21 7.29 -7.40
N THR A 29 1.35 6.65 -7.64
CA THR A 29 2.62 6.96 -6.96
C THR A 29 3.72 7.25 -7.97
N TYR A 30 4.70 8.06 -7.55
CA TYR A 30 5.88 8.36 -8.33
C TYR A 30 7.09 7.68 -7.70
N GLY A 31 7.63 6.70 -8.42
CA GLY A 31 8.75 5.87 -7.99
C GLY A 31 8.43 4.38 -8.13
N VAL A 32 9.29 3.56 -7.54
CA VAL A 32 9.12 2.10 -7.57
C VAL A 32 8.46 1.64 -6.27
N VAL A 33 7.27 1.03 -6.38
CA VAL A 33 6.63 0.31 -5.27
C VAL A 33 7.20 -1.11 -5.24
N THR A 34 7.72 -1.51 -4.10
CA THR A 34 8.32 -2.85 -3.87
C THR A 34 7.56 -3.65 -2.82
N ALA A 35 6.77 -2.98 -1.97
CA ALA A 35 5.96 -3.60 -0.94
C ALA A 35 4.59 -2.93 -0.82
N ILE A 36 3.56 -3.73 -0.54
CA ILE A 36 2.19 -3.28 -0.29
C ILE A 36 1.65 -4.06 0.91
N ALA A 37 0.99 -3.37 1.84
CA ALA A 37 0.24 -3.98 2.93
C ALA A 37 -1.17 -3.36 3.00
N ILE A 38 -2.14 -4.13 3.47
CA ILE A 38 -3.55 -3.71 3.55
C ILE A 38 -4.03 -3.90 4.98
N ASP A 39 -4.69 -2.89 5.51
CA ASP A 39 -5.31 -2.90 6.84
C ASP A 39 -6.69 -2.25 6.76
N GLY A 40 -7.72 -3.10 6.77
CA GLY A 40 -9.10 -2.72 6.53
C GLY A 40 -9.27 -1.95 5.21
N ASN A 41 -9.65 -0.68 5.33
CA ASN A 41 -9.84 0.24 4.19
C ASN A 41 -8.56 0.99 3.76
N ASN A 42 -7.43 0.74 4.42
CA ASN A 42 -6.19 1.45 4.18
C ASN A 42 -5.22 0.58 3.38
N VAL A 43 -4.54 1.18 2.42
CA VAL A 43 -3.45 0.54 1.68
C VAL A 43 -2.15 1.28 1.95
N TYR A 44 -1.15 0.55 2.43
CA TYR A 44 0.18 1.05 2.71
C TYR A 44 1.09 0.62 1.57
N VAL A 45 1.84 1.56 1.00
CA VAL A 45 2.77 1.30 -0.09
C VAL A 45 4.16 1.74 0.31
N GLY A 46 5.15 0.89 0.03
CA GLY A 46 6.54 1.10 0.38
C GLY A 46 7.44 0.85 -0.82
N GLY A 47 8.50 1.65 -0.95
CA GLY A 47 9.54 1.41 -1.94
C GLY A 47 10.42 2.62 -2.15
N LYS A 48 11.00 2.78 -3.35
CA LYS A 48 11.75 3.99 -3.74
C LYS A 48 10.79 5.05 -4.24
N LEU A 49 9.87 5.46 -3.37
CA LEU A 49 8.77 6.36 -3.66
C LEU A 49 9.10 7.78 -3.21
N THR A 50 8.97 8.74 -4.12
CA THR A 50 9.13 10.17 -3.80
C THR A 50 7.78 10.83 -3.52
N TYR A 51 6.74 10.46 -4.28
CA TYR A 51 5.41 11.04 -4.13
C TYR A 51 4.32 9.98 -4.22
N ALA A 52 3.21 10.24 -3.53
CA ALA A 52 1.95 9.51 -3.67
C ALA A 52 0.85 10.56 -3.90
N GLY A 53 0.31 10.59 -5.12
CA GLY A 53 -0.40 11.73 -5.67
C GLY A 53 0.41 13.03 -5.52
N LYS A 54 -0.13 13.98 -4.76
CA LYS A 54 0.50 15.30 -4.50
C LYS A 54 1.26 15.35 -3.17
N VAL A 55 1.34 14.24 -2.45
CA VAL A 55 1.95 14.15 -1.11
C VAL A 55 3.36 13.59 -1.21
N CYS A 56 4.31 14.22 -0.51
CA CYS A 56 5.66 13.68 -0.37
C CYS A 56 5.61 12.38 0.45
N ALA A 57 5.93 11.25 -0.18
CA ALA A 57 5.74 9.94 0.42
C ALA A 57 6.89 9.52 1.35
N ASN A 58 8.10 10.10 1.22
CA ASN A 58 9.28 9.66 1.99
C ASN A 58 9.39 8.12 2.06
N TYR A 59 9.33 7.47 0.90
CA TYR A 59 9.44 6.01 0.72
C TYR A 59 8.28 5.16 1.26
N VAL A 60 7.34 5.71 2.05
CA VAL A 60 6.13 5.01 2.52
C VAL A 60 4.90 5.92 2.53
N ALA A 61 3.84 5.53 1.83
CA ALA A 61 2.57 6.27 1.80
C ALA A 61 1.38 5.40 2.19
N LYS A 62 0.31 6.05 2.65
CA LYS A 62 -0.97 5.44 2.97
C LYS A 62 -2.06 5.98 2.06
N TRP A 63 -2.79 5.10 1.40
CA TRP A 63 -4.04 5.38 0.73
C TRP A 63 -5.20 5.10 1.68
N ASP A 64 -6.04 6.10 1.91
CA ASP A 64 -7.31 5.93 2.58
C ASP A 64 -8.41 5.74 1.53
N ASN A 65 -9.01 4.55 1.50
CA ASN A 65 -10.03 4.23 0.51
C ASN A 65 -11.40 4.86 0.82
N THR A 66 -11.61 5.36 2.04
CA THR A 66 -12.84 6.05 2.46
C THR A 66 -12.88 7.46 1.88
N ILE A 67 -11.78 8.20 1.99
CA ILE A 67 -11.67 9.57 1.45
C ILE A 67 -10.96 9.62 0.09
N LYS A 68 -10.51 8.48 -0.43
CA LYS A 68 -9.80 8.31 -1.71
C LYS A 68 -8.61 9.27 -1.84
N SER A 69 -7.75 9.28 -0.82
CA SER A 69 -6.60 10.18 -0.80
C SER A 69 -5.33 9.51 -0.27
N TRP A 70 -4.19 9.99 -0.79
CA TRP A 70 -2.87 9.63 -0.29
C TRP A 70 -2.48 10.52 0.90
N SER A 71 -1.76 9.94 1.84
CA SER A 71 -1.14 10.61 2.98
C SER A 71 0.27 10.05 3.20
N SER A 72 1.18 10.88 3.73
CA SER A 72 2.53 10.48 4.08
C SER A 72 2.55 9.77 5.43
N LEU A 73 3.40 8.77 5.59
CA LEU A 73 3.63 8.15 6.90
C LEU A 73 4.74 8.88 7.67
N GLY A 74 4.38 9.34 8.88
CA GLY A 74 5.22 10.19 9.71
C GLY A 74 5.18 11.65 9.25
N SER A 75 5.19 12.60 10.20
CA SER A 75 5.12 14.04 9.96
C SER A 75 6.38 14.59 9.26
N GLY A 76 6.67 14.13 8.05
CA GLY A 76 7.86 14.47 7.27
C GLY A 76 9.11 13.62 7.59
N SER A 77 9.05 12.72 8.57
CA SER A 77 10.16 11.83 8.94
C SER A 77 9.77 10.37 8.70
N GLY A 78 9.76 9.97 7.43
CA GLY A 78 9.57 8.57 7.03
C GLY A 78 10.85 7.76 7.18
N VAL A 79 11.09 6.84 6.25
CA VAL A 79 12.42 6.22 6.10
C VAL A 79 13.24 6.97 5.04
N ASN A 80 14.54 6.72 4.92
CA ASN A 80 15.41 7.45 3.99
C ASN A 80 15.95 6.65 2.81
N ASN A 81 15.47 5.41 2.61
CA ASN A 81 15.90 4.57 1.50
C ASN A 81 14.84 3.52 1.17
N LEU A 82 15.18 2.65 0.23
CA LEU A 82 14.33 1.57 -0.27
C LEU A 82 13.72 0.73 0.86
N VAL A 83 12.39 0.71 0.88
CA VAL A 83 11.59 -0.27 1.62
C VAL A 83 11.44 -1.52 0.77
N LEU A 84 11.56 -2.69 1.37
CA LEU A 84 11.45 -3.99 0.69
C LEU A 84 10.33 -4.85 1.27
N ALA A 85 9.91 -4.57 2.50
CA ALA A 85 8.85 -5.31 3.17
C ALA A 85 7.97 -4.34 3.98
N LEU A 86 6.66 -4.59 3.94
CA LEU A 86 5.66 -3.97 4.79
C LEU A 86 4.78 -5.08 5.36
N GLU A 87 4.53 -5.06 6.66
CA GLU A 87 3.63 -6.00 7.33
C GLU A 87 2.86 -5.25 8.41
N ILE A 88 1.60 -5.61 8.67
CA ILE A 88 0.76 -4.97 9.68
C ILE A 88 0.36 -6.02 10.72
N ASP A 89 0.62 -5.74 12.01
CA ASP A 89 0.17 -6.63 13.09
C ASP A 89 -1.29 -6.42 13.46
N SER A 90 -1.81 -7.28 14.34
CA SER A 90 -3.17 -7.18 14.87
C SER A 90 -3.44 -5.92 15.70
N ASP A 91 -2.39 -5.19 16.09
CA ASP A 91 -2.48 -3.95 16.87
C ASP A 91 -2.36 -2.71 15.95
N GLU A 92 -2.62 -2.87 14.65
CA GLU A 92 -2.55 -1.84 13.60
C GLU A 92 -1.16 -1.17 13.50
N SER A 93 -0.12 -1.88 13.90
CA SER A 93 1.24 -1.39 13.78
C SER A 93 1.88 -1.86 12.48
N LEU A 94 2.44 -0.91 11.73
CA LEU A 94 3.14 -1.17 10.47
C LEU A 94 4.62 -1.45 10.74
N TYR A 95 5.08 -2.63 10.36
CA TYR A 95 6.50 -2.97 10.31
C TYR A 95 7.03 -2.66 8.91
N VAL A 96 8.14 -1.95 8.86
CA VAL A 96 8.81 -1.52 7.64
C VAL A 96 10.20 -2.13 7.64
N GLY A 97 10.51 -2.96 6.66
CA GLY A 97 11.84 -3.56 6.45
C GLY A 97 12.46 -3.09 5.15
N GLY A 98 13.77 -2.84 5.12
CA GLY A 98 14.45 -2.38 3.90
C GLY A 98 15.93 -2.08 4.05
N ALA A 99 16.47 -1.33 3.10
CA ALA A 99 17.86 -0.86 3.08
C ALA A 99 18.00 0.59 3.60
N PHE A 100 17.00 1.07 4.34
CA PHE A 100 17.02 2.38 4.97
C PHE A 100 17.93 2.38 6.19
N LYS A 101 18.45 3.57 6.50
CA LYS A 101 19.31 3.78 7.67
C LYS A 101 18.59 4.58 8.74
N THR A 102 17.60 5.39 8.38
CA THR A 102 16.86 6.21 9.33
C THR A 102 15.38 5.91 9.24
N SER A 103 14.70 5.95 10.38
CA SER A 103 13.24 5.88 10.49
C SER A 103 12.79 6.92 11.51
N GLY A 104 12.08 7.95 11.07
CA GLY A 104 11.77 9.08 11.95
C GLY A 104 13.03 9.86 12.33
N ALA A 105 13.18 10.14 13.62
CA ALA A 105 14.37 10.81 14.19
C ALA A 105 15.50 9.84 14.59
N ILE A 106 15.34 8.53 14.37
CA ILE A 106 16.28 7.51 14.81
C ILE A 106 17.15 7.06 13.64
N SER A 107 18.46 6.96 13.87
CA SER A 107 19.47 6.48 12.93
C SER A 107 19.90 5.05 13.25
N GLU A 108 20.25 4.30 12.20
CA GLU A 108 20.85 2.96 12.17
C GLU A 108 19.89 1.75 12.28
N HIS A 109 18.76 1.77 11.59
CA HIS A 109 17.84 0.62 11.53
C HIS A 109 17.42 0.27 10.10
N ASN A 110 17.48 -1.03 9.76
CA ASN A 110 16.94 -1.62 8.53
C ASN A 110 15.50 -2.14 8.70
N VAL A 111 14.99 -2.11 9.93
CA VAL A 111 13.64 -2.54 10.31
C VAL A 111 13.09 -1.54 11.32
N ALA A 112 11.87 -1.06 11.11
CA ALA A 112 11.20 -0.09 11.97
C ALA A 112 9.75 -0.48 12.21
N LYS A 113 9.22 -0.13 13.38
CA LYS A 113 7.79 -0.24 13.69
C LYS A 113 7.20 1.17 13.72
N TRP A 114 6.15 1.39 12.95
CA TRP A 114 5.34 2.60 12.99
C TRP A 114 3.99 2.28 13.61
N LYS A 115 3.54 3.13 14.54
CA LYS A 115 2.20 3.06 15.12
C LYS A 115 1.51 4.39 14.90
N ASN A 116 0.26 4.33 14.45
CA ASN A 116 -0.56 5.52 14.35
C ASN A 116 -0.95 5.98 15.77
N ASN A 117 -0.22 6.95 16.31
CA ASN A 117 -0.63 7.61 17.54
C ASN A 117 -1.66 8.68 17.15
N ASN A 118 -2.95 8.31 17.16
CA ASN A 118 -4.03 9.30 17.05
C ASN A 118 -3.94 10.31 18.20
#